data_AF-A0A6C0M576-F1
#
_entry.id   AF-A0A6C0M576-F1
#
_cell.length_a   1.000
_cell.length_b   1.000
_cell.length_c   1.000
_cell.angle_alpha   90.00
_cell.angle_beta   90.00
_cell.angle_gamma   90.00
#
_symmetry.space_group_name_H-M   'P 1'
#
loop_
_entity.id
_entity.type
_entity.pdbx_description
1 polymer ?
#
loop_
_entity_poly.entity_id
_entity_poly.type
_entity_poly.pdbx_seq_one_letter_code
_entity_poly.pdbx_strand_id
1 'polypeptide(L)'
;MDTLFWGPPGWQLFHLISFGPHPEPVLSMLKDIVPCKFCRASTAEFMANHPLKGDPAHWLYELHNKVNNKLRTQCHDDPKVPDPGPDPSFEEIKHRYETMRAHRPHVVPGRDFLFAVSRNYPDDVTDEWKHTQIKFFAALAKVYPYEPFEDYLIAHPLQLGSREAYMRWVYGLLKMLSRKFRASLPSFKGYAHHVAYYKSGCSKRTYHGRTCRNGTKARDMKKTRRIAHQRLITF
;
A
#
# COMPACT_ATOMS: atom_id res chain seq x y z
N MET A 1 -8.17 4.20 -6.02
CA MET A 1 -7.29 5.21 -5.40
C MET A 1 -6.17 5.64 -6.33
N ASP A 2 -5.67 6.89 -6.22
CA ASP A 2 -4.49 7.38 -6.94
C ASP A 2 -3.20 6.65 -6.56
N THR A 3 -2.56 5.99 -7.52
CA THR A 3 -1.34 5.19 -7.29
C THR A 3 -0.12 6.02 -6.90
N LEU A 4 -0.08 7.32 -7.25
CA LEU A 4 1.01 8.20 -6.82
C LEU A 4 0.99 8.50 -5.32
N PHE A 5 -0.18 8.36 -4.69
CA PHE A 5 -0.35 8.63 -3.27
C PHE A 5 -0.05 7.38 -2.43
N TRP A 6 -0.72 6.25 -2.70
CA TRP A 6 -0.58 5.04 -1.88
C TRP A 6 0.54 4.11 -2.33
N GLY A 7 0.98 4.20 -3.59
CA GLY A 7 1.97 3.29 -4.18
C GLY A 7 3.31 3.32 -3.45
N PRO A 8 3.98 4.48 -3.32
CA PRO A 8 5.26 4.57 -2.61
C PRO A 8 5.22 4.02 -1.17
N PRO A 9 4.26 4.38 -0.30
CA PRO A 9 4.22 3.82 1.06
C PRO A 9 3.85 2.33 1.07
N GLY A 10 3.07 1.85 0.11
CA GLY A 10 2.78 0.42 -0.06
C GLY A 10 4.04 -0.36 -0.40
N TRP A 11 4.76 0.05 -1.44
CA TRP A 11 6.00 -0.61 -1.83
C TRP A 11 7.07 -0.57 -0.74
N GLN A 12 7.24 0.56 -0.05
CA GLN A 12 8.17 0.62 1.09
C GLN A 12 7.79 -0.40 2.17
N LEU A 13 6.51 -0.52 2.53
CA LEU A 13 6.05 -1.50 3.51
C LEU A 13 6.36 -2.94 3.06
N PHE A 14 6.01 -3.31 1.83
CA PHE A 14 6.20 -4.68 1.36
C PHE A 14 7.66 -5.06 1.21
N HIS A 15 8.52 -4.14 0.75
CA HIS A 15 9.96 -4.38 0.71
C HIS A 15 10.55 -4.52 2.12
N LEU A 16 10.14 -3.69 3.08
CA LEU A 16 10.56 -3.89 4.48
C LEU A 16 10.17 -5.27 5.02
N ILE A 17 8.98 -5.75 4.67
CA ILE A 17 8.49 -7.07 5.05
C ILE A 17 9.28 -8.18 4.34
N SER A 18 9.59 -8.05 3.04
CA SER A 18 10.22 -9.11 2.25
C SER A 18 11.63 -9.46 2.70
N PHE A 19 12.36 -8.53 3.32
CA PHE A 19 13.66 -8.81 3.93
C PHE A 19 13.55 -9.42 5.35
N GLY A 20 12.33 -9.50 5.91
CA GLY A 20 12.05 -10.10 7.21
C GLY A 20 11.76 -11.61 7.15
N PRO A 21 11.58 -12.25 8.31
CA PRO A 21 11.24 -13.67 8.38
C PRO A 21 9.79 -13.91 7.95
N HIS A 22 9.57 -15.01 7.21
CA HIS A 22 8.26 -15.52 6.79
C HIS A 22 7.29 -14.51 6.14
N PRO A 23 7.71 -13.71 5.14
CA PRO A 23 6.87 -12.68 4.53
C PRO A 23 5.79 -13.21 3.60
N GLU A 24 5.86 -14.48 3.19
CA GLU A 24 5.05 -15.08 2.13
C GLU A 24 3.53 -14.97 2.36
N PRO A 25 3.01 -15.15 3.59
CA PRO A 25 1.57 -14.99 3.84
C PRO A 25 1.06 -13.58 3.54
N VAL A 26 1.88 -12.54 3.70
CA VAL A 26 1.49 -11.16 3.36
C VAL A 26 1.69 -10.91 1.85
N LEU A 27 2.83 -11.31 1.30
CA LEU A 27 3.18 -11.04 -0.10
C LEU A 27 2.24 -11.75 -1.09
N SER A 28 1.78 -12.96 -0.75
CA SER A 28 0.81 -13.70 -1.56
C SER A 28 -0.56 -13.01 -1.69
N MET A 29 -0.86 -12.05 -0.82
CA MET A 29 -2.13 -11.31 -0.80
C MET A 29 -2.06 -9.95 -1.52
N LEU A 30 -0.90 -9.59 -2.11
CA LEU A 30 -0.69 -8.30 -2.79
C LEU A 30 -1.79 -7.98 -3.82
N LYS A 31 -2.12 -8.96 -4.66
CA LYS A 31 -3.15 -8.84 -5.70
C LYS A 31 -4.55 -8.55 -5.14
N ASP A 32 -4.83 -8.91 -3.90
CA ASP A 32 -6.16 -8.80 -3.30
C ASP A 32 -6.31 -7.52 -2.48
N ILE A 33 -5.20 -7.02 -1.92
CA ILE A 33 -5.23 -5.91 -0.96
C ILE A 33 -5.04 -4.52 -1.59
N VAL A 34 -4.38 -4.41 -2.76
CA VAL A 34 -4.04 -3.07 -3.29
C VAL A 34 -5.30 -2.22 -3.58
N PRO A 35 -5.33 -0.90 -3.24
CA PRO A 35 -6.55 -0.08 -3.28
C PRO A 35 -7.11 0.24 -4.67
N CYS A 36 -6.48 -0.23 -5.74
CA CYS A 36 -6.85 0.08 -7.12
C CYS A 36 -7.24 -1.21 -7.85
N LYS A 37 -8.45 -1.27 -8.40
CA LYS A 37 -8.95 -2.46 -9.13
C LYS A 37 -8.07 -2.85 -10.32
N PHE A 38 -7.52 -1.86 -11.05
CA PHE A 38 -6.61 -2.12 -12.17
C PHE A 38 -5.25 -2.62 -11.71
N CYS A 39 -4.79 -2.19 -10.54
CA CYS A 39 -3.56 -2.72 -9.94
C CYS A 39 -3.79 -4.15 -9.47
N ARG A 40 -4.93 -4.45 -8.80
CA ARG A 40 -5.29 -5.83 -8.41
C ARG A 40 -5.27 -6.78 -9.60
N ALA A 41 -5.92 -6.39 -10.70
CA ALA A 41 -5.94 -7.18 -11.92
C ALA A 41 -4.53 -7.44 -12.49
N SER A 42 -3.72 -6.40 -12.69
CA SER A 42 -2.36 -6.61 -13.23
C SER A 42 -1.43 -7.33 -12.26
N THR A 43 -1.57 -7.09 -10.96
CA THR A 43 -0.77 -7.81 -9.96
C THR A 43 -1.16 -9.27 -9.90
N ALA A 44 -2.44 -9.62 -10.03
CA ALA A 44 -2.89 -11.00 -10.14
C ALA A 44 -2.27 -11.71 -11.36
N GLU A 45 -2.25 -11.05 -12.52
CA GLU A 45 -1.62 -11.55 -13.73
C GLU A 45 -0.11 -11.73 -13.56
N PHE A 46 0.59 -10.73 -13.02
CA PHE A 46 2.03 -10.83 -12.78
C PHE A 46 2.38 -11.94 -11.78
N MET A 47 1.60 -12.10 -10.71
CA MET A 47 1.81 -13.16 -9.72
C MET A 47 1.47 -14.55 -10.26
N ALA A 48 0.52 -14.67 -11.19
CA ALA A 48 0.23 -15.93 -11.87
C ALA A 48 1.40 -16.36 -12.79
N ASN A 49 1.97 -15.41 -13.53
CA ASN A 49 3.09 -15.65 -14.45
C ASN A 49 4.46 -15.69 -13.76
N HIS A 50 4.55 -15.19 -12.54
CA HIS A 50 5.78 -15.15 -11.73
C HIS A 50 5.42 -15.44 -10.26
N PRO A 51 5.14 -16.71 -9.93
CA PRO A 51 4.70 -17.09 -8.59
C PRO A 51 5.81 -16.88 -7.55
N LEU A 52 5.41 -16.57 -6.32
CA LEU A 52 6.33 -16.39 -5.18
C LEU A 52 7.06 -17.71 -4.88
N LYS A 53 8.35 -17.75 -5.23
CA LYS A 53 9.28 -18.87 -5.02
C LYS A 53 10.67 -18.31 -4.75
N GLY A 54 11.48 -19.03 -3.97
CA GLY A 54 12.85 -18.63 -3.65
C GLY A 54 12.90 -17.45 -2.67
N ASP A 55 13.86 -16.54 -2.87
CA ASP A 55 14.03 -15.34 -2.04
C ASP A 55 12.85 -14.37 -2.20
N PRO A 56 12.03 -14.14 -1.15
CA PRO A 56 10.89 -13.24 -1.23
C PRO A 56 11.27 -11.79 -1.54
N ALA A 57 12.46 -11.33 -1.15
CA ALA A 57 12.93 -9.99 -1.45
C ALA A 57 13.28 -9.82 -2.93
N HIS A 58 14.00 -10.80 -3.51
CA HIS A 58 14.28 -10.81 -4.94
C HIS A 58 13.00 -10.93 -5.76
N TRP A 59 12.08 -11.82 -5.36
CA TRP A 59 10.78 -11.96 -6.02
C TRP A 59 9.98 -10.65 -6.00
N LEU A 60 9.93 -9.96 -4.87
CA LEU A 60 9.19 -8.69 -4.76
C LEU A 60 9.85 -7.58 -5.60
N TYR A 61 11.18 -7.58 -5.68
CA TYR A 61 11.94 -6.71 -6.58
C TYR A 61 11.55 -6.94 -8.04
N GLU A 62 11.55 -8.20 -8.51
CA GLU A 62 11.16 -8.54 -9.89
C GLU A 62 9.70 -8.18 -10.17
N LEU A 63 8.78 -8.47 -9.23
CA LEU A 63 7.38 -8.09 -9.33
C LEU A 63 7.20 -6.57 -9.42
N HIS A 64 7.94 -5.80 -8.61
CA HIS A 64 7.91 -4.34 -8.64
C HIS A 64 8.42 -3.80 -9.99
N ASN A 65 9.47 -4.39 -10.55
CA ASN A 65 9.98 -4.00 -11.86
C ASN A 65 8.99 -4.32 -12.99
N LYS A 66 8.20 -5.40 -12.90
CA LYS A 66 7.08 -5.65 -13.84
C LYS A 66 6.03 -4.53 -13.79
N VAL A 67 5.71 -4.03 -12.59
CA VAL A 67 4.81 -2.89 -12.41
C VAL A 67 5.42 -1.61 -12.98
N ASN A 68 6.71 -1.35 -12.72
CA ASN A 68 7.40 -0.18 -13.27
C ASN A 68 7.45 -0.22 -14.80
N ASN A 69 7.75 -1.38 -15.39
CA ASN A 69 7.75 -1.55 -16.84
C ASN A 69 6.39 -1.21 -17.44
N LYS A 70 5.30 -1.74 -16.84
CA LYS A 70 3.93 -1.38 -17.23
C LYS A 70 3.69 0.13 -17.16
N LEU A 71 4.17 0.81 -16.10
CA LEU A 71 4.01 2.26 -15.96
C LEU A 71 4.82 3.04 -17.00
N ARG A 72 6.04 2.61 -17.34
CA ARG A 72 6.86 3.20 -18.42
C ARG A 72 6.16 3.08 -19.77
N THR A 73 5.68 1.88 -20.12
CA THR A 73 4.90 1.67 -21.35
C THR A 73 3.64 2.55 -21.37
N GLN A 74 2.92 2.64 -20.26
CA GLN A 74 1.73 3.50 -20.17
C GLN A 74 2.06 5.00 -20.22
N CYS A 75 3.23 5.42 -19.74
CA CYS A 75 3.70 6.81 -19.80
C CYS A 75 4.00 7.26 -21.23
N HIS A 76 4.49 6.34 -22.07
CA HIS A 76 4.68 6.61 -23.49
C HIS A 76 3.37 6.97 -24.19
N ASP A 77 2.27 6.30 -23.83
CA ASP A 77 0.96 6.50 -24.46
C ASP A 77 0.08 7.57 -23.78
N ASP A 78 0.30 7.84 -22.48
CA ASP A 78 -0.45 8.82 -21.69
C ASP A 78 0.51 9.60 -20.77
N PRO A 79 0.85 10.87 -21.08
CA PRO A 79 1.77 11.66 -20.27
C PRO A 79 1.25 11.99 -18.86
N LYS A 80 -0.01 11.67 -18.54
CA LYS A 80 -0.56 11.75 -17.17
C LYS A 80 -0.14 10.55 -16.32
N VAL A 81 0.47 9.53 -16.93
CA VAL A 81 1.10 8.43 -16.23
C VAL A 81 2.53 8.85 -15.89
N PRO A 82 2.94 8.80 -14.61
CA PRO A 82 4.29 9.13 -14.21
C PRO A 82 5.23 8.01 -14.66
N ASP A 83 6.35 8.42 -15.25
CA ASP A 83 7.50 7.56 -15.46
C ASP A 83 8.15 7.26 -14.09
N PRO A 84 8.25 5.97 -13.68
CA PRO A 84 8.97 5.59 -12.48
C PRO A 84 10.49 5.79 -12.58
N GLY A 85 11.03 6.02 -13.79
CA GLY A 85 12.46 6.06 -14.08
C GLY A 85 13.05 4.67 -14.34
N PRO A 86 14.39 4.57 -14.46
CA PRO A 86 15.07 3.29 -14.57
C PRO A 86 14.89 2.45 -13.31
N ASP A 87 14.89 1.13 -13.46
CA ASP A 87 14.86 0.23 -12.32
C ASP A 87 16.25 0.25 -11.63
N PRO A 88 16.30 0.40 -10.29
CA PRO A 88 17.55 0.22 -9.54
C PRO A 88 17.98 -1.24 -9.58
N SER A 89 19.25 -1.54 -9.27
CA SER A 89 19.70 -2.94 -9.12
C SER A 89 19.10 -3.58 -7.87
N PHE A 90 19.11 -4.92 -7.82
CA PHE A 90 18.69 -5.63 -6.62
C PHE A 90 19.59 -5.31 -5.42
N GLU A 91 20.89 -5.15 -5.63
CA GLU A 91 21.87 -4.77 -4.60
C GLU A 91 21.56 -3.39 -4.02
N GLU A 92 21.19 -2.42 -4.86
CA GLU A 92 20.76 -1.09 -4.40
C GLU A 92 19.48 -1.18 -3.55
N ILE A 93 18.52 -2.01 -3.96
CA ILE A 93 17.28 -2.26 -3.21
C ILE A 93 17.58 -2.96 -1.89
N LYS A 94 18.39 -4.00 -1.91
CA LYS A 94 18.82 -4.75 -0.72
C LYS A 94 19.51 -3.83 0.27
N HIS A 95 20.54 -3.11 -0.17
CA HIS A 95 21.25 -2.16 0.67
C HIS A 95 20.31 -1.12 1.29
N ARG A 96 19.40 -0.55 0.49
CA ARG A 96 18.42 0.43 0.94
C ARG A 96 17.54 -0.10 2.07
N TYR A 97 16.92 -1.26 1.89
CA TYR A 97 15.95 -1.77 2.86
C TYR A 97 16.60 -2.43 4.08
N GLU A 98 17.76 -3.07 3.93
CA GLU A 98 18.56 -3.53 5.07
C GLU A 98 19.00 -2.35 5.93
N THR A 99 19.46 -1.25 5.31
CA THR A 99 19.81 -0.01 6.01
C THR A 99 18.59 0.58 6.73
N MET A 100 17.44 0.67 6.07
CA MET A 100 16.21 1.15 6.74
C MET A 100 15.85 0.29 7.95
N ARG A 101 15.90 -1.04 7.82
CA ARG A 101 15.56 -1.97 8.90
C ARG A 101 16.50 -1.89 10.10
N ALA A 102 17.75 -1.48 9.89
CA ALA A 102 18.72 -1.27 10.96
C ALA A 102 18.42 -0.03 11.82
N HIS A 103 17.54 0.87 11.37
CA HIS A 103 17.25 2.13 12.05
C HIS A 103 15.80 2.21 12.54
N ARG A 104 15.59 2.95 13.63
CA ARG A 104 14.24 3.22 14.13
C ARG A 104 13.47 4.09 13.11
N PRO A 105 12.24 3.72 12.71
CA PRO A 105 11.49 4.50 11.77
C PRO A 105 10.94 5.79 12.42
N HIS A 106 10.99 6.91 11.71
CA HIS A 106 10.39 8.19 12.12
C HIS A 106 8.96 8.41 11.59
N VAL A 107 8.45 7.45 10.81
CA VAL A 107 7.08 7.38 10.29
C VAL A 107 6.52 5.98 10.48
N VAL A 108 5.19 5.82 10.43
CA VAL A 108 4.57 4.50 10.44
C VAL A 108 4.70 3.86 9.04
N PRO A 109 5.37 2.70 8.88
CA PRO A 109 5.52 2.03 7.59
C PRO A 109 4.17 1.75 6.91
N GLY A 110 4.03 2.15 5.65
CA GLY A 110 2.79 1.92 4.90
C GLY A 110 1.55 2.65 5.41
N ARG A 111 1.69 3.68 6.28
CA ARG A 111 0.57 4.44 6.85
C ARG A 111 -0.51 4.82 5.84
N ASP A 112 -0.09 5.53 4.80
CA ASP A 112 -0.99 6.06 3.76
C ASP A 112 -1.54 4.94 2.86
N PHE A 113 -0.81 3.82 2.72
CA PHE A 113 -1.28 2.62 2.03
C PHE A 113 -2.39 1.92 2.82
N LEU A 114 -2.16 1.58 4.10
CA LEU A 114 -3.15 0.88 4.93
C LEU A 114 -4.44 1.69 5.08
N PHE A 115 -4.32 3.01 5.24
CA PHE A 115 -5.49 3.87 5.28
C PHE A 115 -6.18 3.97 3.89
N ALA A 116 -5.43 3.93 2.80
CA ALA A 116 -5.99 3.85 1.46
C ALA A 116 -6.77 2.53 1.22
N VAL A 117 -6.29 1.40 1.75
CA VAL A 117 -7.01 0.12 1.70
C VAL A 117 -8.38 0.27 2.35
N SER A 118 -8.44 0.70 3.62
CA SER A 118 -9.72 0.90 4.32
C SER A 118 -10.63 1.93 3.66
N ARG A 119 -10.09 3.02 3.09
CA ARG A 119 -10.87 4.02 2.37
C ARG A 119 -11.50 3.52 1.07
N ASN A 120 -10.92 2.49 0.46
CA ASN A 120 -11.44 1.87 -0.77
C ASN A 120 -12.23 0.58 -0.49
N TYR A 121 -12.49 0.27 0.78
CA TYR A 121 -13.41 -0.79 1.17
C TYR A 121 -14.80 -0.55 0.56
N PRO A 122 -15.41 -1.57 -0.07
CA PRO A 122 -16.70 -1.45 -0.73
C PRO A 122 -17.82 -1.11 0.27
N ASP A 123 -18.86 -0.45 -0.22
CA ASP A 123 -20.05 -0.15 0.59
C ASP A 123 -20.95 -1.40 0.69
N ASP A 124 -20.95 -2.24 -0.36
CA ASP A 124 -21.60 -3.54 -0.50
C ASP A 124 -20.62 -4.70 -0.24
N VAL A 125 -20.10 -4.78 0.99
CA VAL A 125 -19.04 -5.76 1.30
C VAL A 125 -19.56 -7.20 1.35
N THR A 126 -18.94 -8.09 0.57
CA THR A 126 -19.14 -9.54 0.64
C THR A 126 -18.33 -10.18 1.77
N ASP A 127 -18.69 -11.39 2.18
CA ASP A 127 -17.92 -12.12 3.20
C ASP A 127 -16.53 -12.52 2.72
N GLU A 128 -16.34 -12.74 1.42
CA GLU A 128 -15.02 -12.96 0.81
C GLU A 128 -14.10 -11.75 1.00
N TRP A 129 -14.64 -10.53 0.80
CA TRP A 129 -13.90 -9.30 1.07
C TRP A 129 -13.52 -9.18 2.55
N LYS A 130 -14.44 -9.49 3.47
CA LYS A 130 -14.15 -9.48 4.91
C LYS A 130 -13.04 -10.47 5.25
N HIS A 131 -13.16 -11.71 4.77
CA HIS A 131 -12.18 -12.77 4.99
C HIS A 131 -10.79 -12.39 4.47
N THR A 132 -10.74 -11.75 3.31
CA THR A 132 -9.50 -11.22 2.73
C THR A 132 -8.85 -10.19 3.66
N GLN A 133 -9.62 -9.24 4.21
CA GLN A 133 -9.06 -8.27 5.16
C GLN A 133 -8.59 -8.94 6.46
N ILE A 134 -9.35 -9.91 6.98
CA ILE A 134 -8.99 -10.67 8.19
C ILE A 134 -7.65 -11.39 7.99
N LYS A 135 -7.53 -12.18 6.91
CA LYS A 135 -6.30 -12.89 6.57
C LYS A 135 -5.11 -11.94 6.39
N PHE A 136 -5.32 -10.83 5.69
CA PHE A 136 -4.26 -9.86 5.44
C PHE A 136 -3.74 -9.24 6.75
N PHE A 137 -4.63 -8.76 7.63
CA PHE A 137 -4.20 -8.15 8.89
C PHE A 137 -3.64 -9.17 9.89
N ALA A 138 -4.14 -10.41 9.90
CA ALA A 138 -3.57 -11.48 10.71
C ALA A 138 -2.14 -11.85 10.26
N ALA A 139 -1.90 -11.94 8.95
CA ALA A 139 -0.56 -12.15 8.41
C ALA A 139 0.34 -10.93 8.66
N LEU A 140 -0.17 -9.72 8.38
CA LEU A 140 0.58 -8.47 8.54
C LEU A 140 0.98 -8.25 10.00
N ALA A 141 0.12 -8.56 10.96
CA ALA A 141 0.40 -8.36 12.39
C ALA A 141 1.66 -9.08 12.86
N LYS A 142 1.95 -10.26 12.29
CA LYS A 142 3.10 -11.12 12.62
C LYS A 142 4.42 -10.60 12.07
N VAL A 143 4.37 -10.05 10.85
CA VAL A 143 5.58 -9.68 10.09
C VAL A 143 5.71 -8.18 9.90
N TYR A 144 4.91 -7.37 10.59
CA TYR A 144 4.98 -5.92 10.46
C TYR A 144 6.38 -5.46 10.88
N PRO A 145 7.05 -4.63 10.06
CA PRO A 145 8.43 -4.27 10.32
C PRO A 145 8.53 -3.46 11.62
N TYR A 146 9.64 -3.66 12.34
CA TYR A 146 10.00 -3.01 13.61
C TYR A 146 9.12 -3.37 14.81
N GLU A 147 7.82 -3.56 14.63
CA GLU A 147 6.87 -3.72 15.73
C GLU A 147 5.66 -4.58 15.29
N PRO A 148 5.70 -5.91 15.56
CA PRO A 148 4.52 -6.75 15.44
C PRO A 148 3.35 -6.20 16.27
N PHE A 149 2.13 -6.43 15.81
CA PHE A 149 0.93 -5.87 16.44
C PHE A 149 -0.17 -6.91 16.70
N GLU A 150 0.21 -8.18 16.86
CA GLU A 150 -0.74 -9.27 17.15
C GLU A 150 -1.61 -8.99 18.39
N ASP A 151 -1.02 -8.50 19.47
CA ASP A 151 -1.74 -8.13 20.69
C ASP A 151 -2.80 -7.06 20.44
N TYR A 152 -2.52 -6.10 19.56
CA TYR A 152 -3.50 -5.08 19.17
C TYR A 152 -4.66 -5.72 18.41
N LEU A 153 -4.39 -6.68 17.53
CA LEU A 153 -5.43 -7.37 16.76
C LEU A 153 -6.32 -8.24 17.66
N ILE A 154 -5.75 -8.85 18.71
CA ILE A 154 -6.49 -9.62 19.72
C ILE A 154 -7.37 -8.68 20.56
N ALA A 155 -6.80 -7.61 21.09
CA ALA A 155 -7.53 -6.66 21.95
C ALA A 155 -8.57 -5.84 21.18
N HIS A 156 -8.35 -5.63 19.88
CA HIS A 156 -9.20 -4.84 19.01
C HIS A 156 -9.50 -5.62 17.72
N PRO A 157 -10.51 -6.51 17.72
CA PRO A 157 -10.92 -7.22 16.52
C PRO A 157 -11.32 -6.27 15.39
N LEU A 158 -11.00 -6.68 14.15
CA LEU A 158 -11.29 -5.90 12.95
C LEU A 158 -12.77 -5.52 12.84
N GLN A 159 -13.03 -4.24 12.63
CA GLN A 159 -14.39 -3.71 12.46
C GLN A 159 -14.72 -3.58 10.97
N LEU A 160 -15.34 -4.62 10.39
CA LEU A 160 -15.56 -4.75 8.94
C LEU A 160 -17.01 -4.53 8.50
N GLY A 161 -17.90 -4.11 9.42
CA GLY A 161 -19.32 -3.91 9.15
C GLY A 161 -19.64 -2.73 8.23
N SER A 162 -18.75 -1.76 8.12
CA SER A 162 -18.86 -0.66 7.16
C SER A 162 -17.48 -0.08 6.83
N ARG A 163 -17.40 0.66 5.72
CA ARG A 163 -16.18 1.40 5.38
C ARG A 163 -15.75 2.36 6.49
N GLU A 164 -16.68 3.05 7.15
CA GLU A 164 -16.34 3.97 8.23
C GLU A 164 -15.79 3.23 9.45
N ALA A 165 -16.44 2.14 9.87
CA ALA A 165 -15.98 1.31 10.98
C ALA A 165 -14.56 0.80 10.72
N TYR A 166 -14.30 0.33 9.49
CA TYR A 166 -13.00 -0.18 9.12
C TYR A 166 -11.92 0.91 9.06
N MET A 167 -12.24 2.08 8.49
CA MET A 167 -11.34 3.24 8.52
C MET A 167 -11.00 3.68 9.94
N ARG A 168 -11.96 3.67 10.86
CA ARG A 168 -11.73 4.00 12.28
C ARG A 168 -10.84 2.97 12.96
N TRP A 169 -11.05 1.69 12.67
CA TRP A 169 -10.19 0.62 13.18
C TRP A 169 -8.74 0.78 12.69
N VAL A 170 -8.54 0.97 11.38
CA VAL A 170 -7.20 1.19 10.81
C VAL A 170 -6.58 2.45 11.40
N TYR A 171 -7.35 3.53 11.59
CA TYR A 171 -6.84 4.73 12.27
C TYR A 171 -6.38 4.44 13.70
N GLY A 172 -7.11 3.61 14.45
CA GLY A 172 -6.71 3.16 15.78
C GLY A 172 -5.35 2.47 15.78
N LEU A 173 -5.14 1.54 14.84
CA LEU A 173 -3.87 0.85 14.64
C LEU A 173 -2.76 1.85 14.32
N LEU A 174 -2.98 2.75 13.37
CA LEU A 174 -2.01 3.77 13.01
C LEU A 174 -1.70 4.71 14.18
N LYS A 175 -2.68 5.04 15.01
CA LYS A 175 -2.49 5.88 16.22
C LYS A 175 -1.64 5.16 17.26
N MET A 176 -1.84 3.86 17.46
CA MET A 176 -1.01 3.03 18.33
C MET A 176 0.44 2.99 17.82
N LEU A 177 0.64 2.65 16.55
CA LEU A 177 1.97 2.59 15.93
C LEU A 177 2.68 3.95 15.93
N SER A 178 1.95 5.03 15.66
CA SER A 178 2.48 6.40 15.72
C SER A 178 3.01 6.75 17.10
N ARG A 179 2.35 6.30 18.19
CA ARG A 179 2.86 6.51 19.55
C ARG A 179 4.16 5.72 19.78
N LYS A 180 4.21 4.45 19.36
CA LYS A 180 5.41 3.60 19.48
C LYS A 180 6.61 4.18 18.71
N PHE A 181 6.39 4.65 17.48
CA PHE A 181 7.44 5.23 16.64
C PHE A 181 7.70 6.72 16.90
N ARG A 182 6.95 7.37 17.80
CA ARG A 182 6.98 8.83 18.02
C ARG A 182 6.74 9.63 16.73
N ALA A 183 5.92 9.08 15.84
CA ALA A 183 5.58 9.66 14.56
C ALA A 183 4.30 10.52 14.66
N SER A 184 4.25 11.63 13.93
CA SER A 184 3.06 12.47 13.87
C SER A 184 1.91 11.78 13.13
N LEU A 185 0.68 11.95 13.62
CA LEU A 185 -0.54 11.49 12.97
C LEU A 185 -1.61 12.58 13.05
N PRO A 186 -2.17 13.05 11.92
CA PRO A 186 -3.28 13.99 11.96
C PRO A 186 -4.52 13.39 12.64
N SER A 187 -5.47 14.23 13.05
CA SER A 187 -6.76 13.76 13.56
C SER A 187 -7.49 12.87 12.54
N PHE A 188 -8.37 11.97 12.99
CA PHE A 188 -9.11 11.09 12.09
C PHE A 188 -9.85 11.88 11.00
N LYS A 189 -10.57 12.95 11.37
CA LYS A 189 -11.28 13.81 10.43
C LYS A 189 -10.33 14.44 9.39
N GLY A 190 -9.22 15.00 9.86
CA GLY A 190 -8.22 15.62 8.98
C GLY A 190 -7.56 14.61 8.04
N TYR A 191 -7.21 13.44 8.56
CA TYR A 191 -6.57 12.40 7.78
C TYR A 191 -7.53 11.73 6.79
N ALA A 192 -8.76 11.43 7.20
CA ALA A 192 -9.81 10.93 6.32
C ALA A 192 -10.14 11.90 5.19
N HIS A 193 -10.21 13.20 5.48
CA HIS A 193 -10.39 14.24 4.46
C HIS A 193 -9.20 14.31 3.49
N HIS A 194 -7.97 14.26 4.03
CA HIS A 194 -6.76 14.25 3.23
C HIS A 194 -6.71 13.06 2.27
N VAL A 195 -6.96 11.84 2.76
CA VAL A 195 -6.94 10.64 1.90
C VAL A 195 -8.10 10.63 0.91
N ALA A 196 -9.25 11.24 1.25
CA ALA A 196 -10.38 11.41 0.32
C ALA A 196 -10.00 12.19 -0.94
N TYR A 197 -9.09 13.16 -0.82
CA TYR A 197 -8.61 13.95 -1.97
C TYR A 197 -8.03 13.07 -3.08
N TYR A 198 -7.41 11.95 -2.73
CA TYR A 198 -6.77 10.99 -3.65
C TYR A 198 -7.71 9.86 -4.11
N LYS A 199 -8.98 9.84 -3.65
CA LYS A 199 -9.96 8.86 -4.12
C LYS A 199 -10.26 9.07 -5.59
N SER A 200 -10.21 7.99 -6.36
CA SER A 200 -10.42 7.98 -7.80
C SER A 200 -11.90 7.83 -8.14
N GLY A 201 -12.34 8.36 -9.29
CA GLY A 201 -13.71 8.17 -9.79
C GLY A 201 -13.97 6.78 -10.41
N CYS A 202 -12.97 5.89 -10.40
CA CYS A 202 -13.02 4.59 -11.09
C CYS A 202 -14.04 3.56 -10.56
N SER A 203 -14.78 3.90 -9.50
CA SER A 203 -15.89 3.11 -8.99
C SER A 203 -17.22 3.40 -9.70
N LYS A 204 -17.32 4.46 -10.50
CA LYS A 204 -18.54 4.76 -11.29
C LYS A 204 -18.66 3.79 -12.46
N ARG A 205 -19.89 3.31 -12.75
CA ARG A 205 -20.16 2.43 -13.91
C ARG A 205 -19.78 3.08 -15.25
N THR A 206 -19.81 4.41 -15.32
CA THR A 206 -19.45 5.22 -16.49
C THR A 206 -17.93 5.44 -16.66
N TYR A 207 -17.10 4.73 -15.89
CA TYR A 207 -15.65 4.90 -15.94
C TYR A 207 -14.98 4.04 -17.01
N HIS A 208 -14.47 4.67 -18.06
CA HIS A 208 -13.75 4.01 -19.17
C HIS A 208 -12.21 4.19 -19.12
N GLY A 209 -11.66 4.69 -18.01
CA GLY A 209 -10.20 4.90 -17.88
C GLY A 209 -9.41 3.60 -17.66
N ARG A 210 -8.16 3.56 -18.14
CA ARG A 210 -7.25 2.39 -17.99
C ARG A 210 -6.50 2.34 -16.64
N THR A 211 -6.53 3.43 -15.87
CA THR A 211 -5.91 3.55 -14.54
C THR A 211 -6.92 4.14 -13.56
N CYS A 212 -6.70 4.13 -12.24
CA CYS A 212 -7.56 4.85 -11.28
C CYS A 212 -7.11 6.32 -11.08
N ARG A 213 -6.57 6.98 -12.10
CA ARG A 213 -6.12 8.38 -11.99
C ARG A 213 -7.16 9.43 -12.38
N ASN A 214 -8.21 9.05 -13.12
CA ASN A 214 -9.27 10.00 -13.47
C ASN A 214 -10.24 10.17 -12.27
N GLY A 215 -9.96 11.19 -11.46
CA GLY A 215 -10.94 11.81 -10.56
C GLY A 215 -11.55 13.05 -11.20
N THR A 216 -12.54 13.65 -10.55
CA THR A 216 -13.13 14.94 -10.97
C THR A 216 -12.20 16.14 -10.77
N LYS A 217 -11.04 15.94 -10.16
CA LYS A 217 -10.08 17.00 -9.81
C LYS A 217 -8.77 16.78 -10.58
N ALA A 218 -8.32 17.80 -11.30
CA ALA A 218 -6.95 17.84 -11.82
C ALA A 218 -6.01 17.94 -10.62
N ARG A 219 -5.23 16.88 -10.37
CA ARG A 219 -4.25 16.84 -9.27
C ARG A 219 -2.87 17.14 -9.81
N ASP A 220 -2.12 17.94 -9.07
CA ASP A 220 -0.71 18.16 -9.34
C ASP A 220 0.09 16.89 -8.97
N MET A 221 0.69 16.27 -9.98
CA MET A 221 1.50 15.05 -9.85
C MET A 221 2.77 15.28 -9.04
N LYS A 222 3.46 16.40 -9.24
CA LYS A 222 4.69 16.76 -8.50
C LYS A 222 4.37 16.96 -7.02
N LYS A 223 3.28 17.67 -6.73
CA LYS A 223 2.80 17.87 -5.35
C LYS A 223 2.40 16.55 -4.70
N THR A 224 1.69 15.68 -5.42
CA THR A 224 1.28 14.37 -4.91
C THR A 224 2.49 13.49 -4.59
N ARG A 225 3.45 13.41 -5.52
CA ARG A 225 4.70 12.67 -5.31
C ARG A 225 5.44 13.19 -4.08
N ARG A 226 5.64 14.50 -3.97
CA ARG A 226 6.30 15.14 -2.82
C ARG A 226 5.62 14.76 -1.50
N ILE A 227 4.29 14.87 -1.42
CA ILE A 227 3.54 14.55 -0.20
C ILE A 227 3.69 13.07 0.17
N ALA A 228 3.59 12.16 -0.80
CA ALA A 228 3.74 10.72 -0.55
C ALA A 228 5.16 10.38 -0.07
N HIS A 229 6.19 10.98 -0.68
CA HIS A 229 7.60 10.70 -0.36
C HIS A 229 8.05 11.33 0.96
N GLN A 230 7.50 12.50 1.35
CA GLN A 230 7.76 13.12 2.66
C GLN A 230 7.32 12.26 3.85
N ARG A 231 6.58 11.17 3.61
CA ARG A 231 6.01 10.29 4.63
C ARG A 231 6.56 8.87 4.55
N LEU A 232 7.64 8.70 3.80
CA LEU A 232 8.41 7.47 3.74
C LEU A 232 9.52 7.53 4.77
N ILE A 233 9.97 6.36 5.22
CA ILE A 233 11.21 6.24 5.97
C ILE A 233 12.34 6.68 5.04
N THR A 234 13.10 7.65 5.49
CA THR A 234 14.39 8.07 4.95
C THR A 234 15.50 7.66 5.92
N PHE A 235 16.68 7.41 5.38
CA PHE A 235 17.93 7.21 6.10
C PHE A 235 18.85 8.40 5.80
#